data_AF-A0A4R0N1M2-F1
#
_entry.id   AF-A0A4R0N1M2-F1
#
_cell.length_a   1.000
_cell.length_b   1.000
_cell.length_c   1.000
_cell.angle_alpha   90.00
_cell.angle_beta   90.00
_cell.angle_gamma   90.00
#
_symmetry.space_group_name_H-M   'P 1'
#
loop_
_entity.id
_entity.type
_entity.pdbx_description
1 polymer ?
#
loop_
_entity_poly.entity_id
_entity_poly.type
_entity_poly.pdbx_seq_one_letter_code
_entity_poly.pdbx_strand_id
1 'polypeptide(L)'
;MNVLLDGDITQTKLIEFCAETEALLSSALKKVDKFSDCKIHTSLDLGFPHDLIRIAGGFPTGSFVEWKSTVPFIPVDTTVNICTGSIFEITGDINYFNKFSFDNLLKSLTTSSYIFNFNRGNHFIIIAQSSLTKKYYLLLHSSASEFKKQFNGLYPIKGNWFYNDIKTVSNGSRYLRYIDGHKAELFAKVAEGIKQYNCIRHEFIAETLLGANAIVNKVDHYHHYYMPDSSSVMLGSYLAKENDTYPIFTSPGNPIFIYQVHKHALNEISFRNEEYYLVPHGWGKMSKNIDTMKIDLTNNTFTLNNTELQIQDDASLRDHDDLSLRNFSVDPMSEDFYFKLIGAKIKGIVVDRLEQKISYTKHGFKNWQILNP
;
A
#
# COMPACT_ATOMS: atom_id res chain seq x y z
N MET A 1 20.54 -5.86 -1.58
CA MET A 1 21.13 -4.60 -1.09
C MET A 1 19.96 -3.71 -0.71
N ASN A 2 19.91 -3.13 0.49
CA ASN A 2 18.76 -2.33 0.88
C ASN A 2 18.85 -0.95 0.24
N VAL A 3 17.74 -0.48 -0.31
CA VAL A 3 17.66 0.83 -0.95
C VAL A 3 17.04 1.80 0.03
N LEU A 4 17.82 2.81 0.43
CA LEU A 4 17.49 3.75 1.50
C LEU A 4 17.51 5.18 0.99
N LEU A 5 16.72 6.06 1.57
CA LEU A 5 16.91 7.51 1.46
C LEU A 5 18.06 7.93 2.38
N ASP A 6 18.95 8.80 1.89
CA ASP A 6 20.14 9.17 2.65
C ASP A 6 19.75 9.95 3.90
N GLY A 7 20.25 9.52 5.07
CA GLY A 7 19.92 10.13 6.36
C GLY A 7 18.54 9.80 6.92
N ASP A 8 17.77 8.89 6.31
CA ASP A 8 16.46 8.50 6.83
C ASP A 8 16.58 7.49 7.99
N ILE A 9 16.47 8.02 9.22
CA ILE A 9 16.54 7.25 10.47
C ILE A 9 15.41 6.20 10.55
N THR A 10 14.22 6.51 10.03
CA THR A 10 13.10 5.57 10.04
C THR A 10 13.42 4.33 9.22
N GLN A 11 13.90 4.51 8.00
CA GLN A 11 14.23 3.38 7.16
C GLN A 11 15.40 2.57 7.71
N THR A 12 16.40 3.25 8.26
CA THR A 12 17.54 2.60 8.94
C THR A 12 17.04 1.66 10.05
N LYS A 13 16.17 2.16 10.94
CA LYS A 13 15.61 1.36 12.04
C LYS A 13 14.68 0.25 11.55
N LEU A 14 13.84 0.52 10.54
CA LEU A 14 12.92 -0.48 10.01
C LEU A 14 13.64 -1.59 9.23
N ILE A 15 14.82 -1.33 8.66
CA ILE A 15 15.64 -2.40 8.05
C ILE A 15 16.14 -3.38 9.11
N GLU A 16 16.69 -2.87 10.21
CA GLU A 16 17.12 -3.71 11.34
C GLU A 16 15.95 -4.56 11.83
N PHE A 17 14.78 -3.92 11.98
CA PHE A 17 13.53 -4.56 12.35
C PHE A 17 13.09 -5.64 11.34
N CYS A 18 13.19 -5.38 10.03
CA CYS A 18 12.88 -6.35 8.98
C CYS A 18 13.83 -7.55 9.00
N ALA A 19 15.11 -7.36 9.26
CA ALA A 19 16.08 -8.45 9.32
C ALA A 19 15.75 -9.44 10.46
N GLU A 20 15.36 -8.92 11.62
CA GLU A 20 14.84 -9.73 12.72
C GLU A 20 13.51 -10.42 12.36
N THR A 21 12.60 -9.75 11.63
CA THR A 21 11.36 -10.37 11.12
C THR A 21 11.68 -11.52 10.17
N GLU A 22 12.64 -11.36 9.25
CA GLU A 22 13.08 -12.39 8.31
C GLU A 22 13.62 -13.62 9.05
N ALA A 23 14.40 -13.43 10.12
CA ALA A 23 14.89 -14.52 10.96
C ALA A 23 13.75 -15.27 11.68
N LEU A 24 12.77 -14.55 12.23
CA LEU A 24 11.57 -15.16 12.85
C LEU A 24 10.70 -15.90 11.83
N LEU A 25 10.52 -15.32 10.64
CA LEU A 25 9.78 -15.94 9.54
C LEU A 25 10.47 -17.24 9.08
N SER A 26 11.80 -17.22 8.91
CA SER A 26 12.60 -18.41 8.59
C SER A 26 12.43 -19.49 9.66
N SER A 27 12.45 -19.11 10.94
CA SER A 27 12.23 -20.04 12.05
C SER A 27 10.82 -20.66 12.03
N ALA A 28 9.78 -19.85 11.77
CA ALA A 28 8.41 -20.34 11.66
C ALA A 28 8.21 -21.27 10.47
N LEU A 29 8.71 -20.90 9.30
CA LEU A 29 8.65 -21.73 8.10
C LEU A 29 9.36 -23.08 8.30
N LYS A 30 10.55 -23.08 8.92
CA LYS A 30 11.32 -24.31 9.21
C LYS A 30 10.63 -25.28 10.16
N LYS A 31 9.64 -24.83 10.94
CA LYS A 31 8.79 -25.73 11.75
C LYS A 31 7.81 -26.53 10.90
N VAL A 32 7.47 -26.02 9.71
CA VAL A 32 6.49 -26.62 8.80
C VAL A 32 7.18 -27.32 7.62
N ASP A 33 8.23 -26.72 7.08
CA ASP A 33 9.05 -27.26 5.99
C ASP A 33 10.54 -26.99 6.24
N LYS A 34 11.34 -28.05 6.42
CA LYS A 34 12.77 -27.93 6.73
C LYS A 34 13.60 -27.30 5.61
N PHE A 35 13.13 -27.35 4.36
CA PHE A 35 13.81 -26.80 3.19
C PHE A 35 13.26 -25.43 2.77
N SER A 36 12.40 -24.84 3.60
CA SER A 36 11.83 -23.53 3.34
C SER A 36 12.88 -22.42 3.33
N ASP A 37 12.58 -21.36 2.61
CA ASP A 37 13.37 -20.13 2.59
C ASP A 37 12.46 -18.90 2.56
N CYS A 38 12.96 -17.75 2.96
CA CYS A 38 12.20 -16.49 2.90
C CYS A 38 13.10 -15.27 2.74
N LYS A 39 12.53 -14.22 2.17
CA LYS A 39 13.18 -12.93 2.01
C LYS A 39 12.21 -11.79 2.27
N ILE A 40 12.69 -10.75 2.94
CA ILE A 40 12.01 -9.46 3.04
C ILE A 40 12.85 -8.43 2.29
N HIS A 41 12.29 -7.91 1.21
CA HIS A 41 12.85 -6.81 0.44
C HIS A 41 12.19 -5.51 0.86
N THR A 42 12.93 -4.41 0.83
CA THR A 42 12.43 -3.08 1.22
C THR A 42 12.50 -2.11 0.05
N SER A 43 11.50 -1.24 -0.04
CA SER A 43 11.37 -0.18 -1.04
C SER A 43 11.67 1.20 -0.43
N LEU A 44 11.75 2.22 -1.28
CA LEU A 44 12.06 3.60 -0.88
C LEU A 44 10.95 4.30 -0.11
N ASP A 45 9.75 3.74 -0.04
CA ASP A 45 8.67 4.22 0.84
C ASP A 45 8.59 3.45 2.17
N LEU A 46 9.63 2.66 2.51
CA LEU A 46 9.74 1.94 3.78
C LEU A 46 9.38 2.87 4.95
N GLY A 47 8.39 2.47 5.75
CA GLY A 47 7.80 3.34 6.76
C GLY A 47 6.79 2.66 7.66
N PHE A 48 6.31 3.39 8.66
CA PHE A 48 5.33 2.87 9.61
C PHE A 48 3.96 2.66 8.95
N PRO A 49 3.34 1.48 9.11
CA PRO A 49 1.97 1.25 8.64
C PRO A 49 0.98 1.96 9.57
N HIS A 50 -0.29 2.05 9.13
CA HIS A 50 -1.36 2.54 10.00
C HIS A 50 -1.82 1.50 11.03
N ASP A 51 -1.78 0.22 10.69
CA ASP A 51 -2.30 -0.86 11.52
C ASP A 51 -1.21 -1.29 12.55
N LEU A 52 -1.50 -1.17 13.85
CA LEU A 52 -0.52 -1.47 14.90
C LEU A 52 -0.13 -2.95 14.91
N ILE A 53 -1.10 -3.84 14.70
CA ILE A 53 -0.88 -5.29 14.59
C ILE A 53 0.15 -5.61 13.51
N ARG A 54 0.14 -4.87 12.39
CA ARG A 54 1.03 -5.13 11.26
C ARG A 54 2.50 -4.87 11.63
N ILE A 55 2.79 -3.71 12.23
CA ILE A 55 4.16 -3.41 12.66
C ILE A 55 4.58 -4.29 13.84
N ALA A 56 3.67 -4.59 14.77
CA ALA A 56 3.96 -5.48 15.90
C ALA A 56 4.31 -6.91 15.42
N GLY A 57 3.62 -7.43 14.40
CA GLY A 57 3.94 -8.70 13.77
C GLY A 57 5.16 -8.68 12.86
N GLY A 58 5.79 -7.52 12.66
CA GLY A 58 7.08 -7.39 11.98
C GLY A 58 7.06 -6.80 10.58
N PHE A 59 5.93 -6.29 10.10
CA PHE A 59 5.73 -5.97 8.70
C PHE A 59 5.48 -4.47 8.45
N PRO A 60 6.50 -3.67 8.13
CA PRO A 60 6.32 -2.26 7.78
C PRO A 60 5.71 -2.05 6.38
N THR A 61 5.20 -0.85 6.12
CA THR A 61 4.89 -0.40 4.75
C THR A 61 6.20 -0.24 3.96
N GLY A 62 6.17 -0.39 2.64
CA GLY A 62 7.32 -0.39 1.75
C GLY A 62 8.12 -1.69 1.81
N SER A 63 7.46 -2.83 2.02
CA SER A 63 8.13 -4.14 2.07
C SER A 63 7.48 -5.18 1.14
N PHE A 64 8.31 -6.04 0.56
CA PHE A 64 7.89 -7.19 -0.23
C PHE A 64 8.41 -8.46 0.47
N VAL A 65 7.49 -9.28 0.93
CA VAL A 65 7.78 -10.50 1.68
C VAL A 65 7.54 -11.69 0.77
N GLU A 66 8.54 -12.54 0.57
CA GLU A 66 8.41 -13.78 -0.18
C GLU A 66 8.91 -14.98 0.64
N TRP A 67 8.33 -16.14 0.36
CA TRP A 67 8.80 -17.40 0.93
C TRP A 67 8.66 -18.55 -0.07
N LYS A 68 9.43 -19.59 0.18
CA LYS A 68 9.37 -20.89 -0.50
C LYS A 68 9.05 -21.93 0.55
N SER A 69 8.02 -22.72 0.29
CA SER A 69 7.61 -23.82 1.17
C SER A 69 6.78 -24.81 0.34
N THR A 70 7.00 -26.10 0.59
CA THR A 70 6.19 -27.21 0.06
C THR A 70 4.86 -27.32 0.79
N VAL A 71 4.79 -26.81 2.03
CA VAL A 71 3.55 -26.69 2.78
C VAL A 71 3.04 -25.25 2.66
N PRO A 72 1.78 -25.04 2.25
CA PRO A 72 1.16 -23.72 2.23
C PRO A 72 1.32 -23.01 3.58
N PHE A 73 1.67 -21.73 3.54
CA PHE A 73 2.01 -20.93 4.72
C PHE A 73 1.61 -19.48 4.47
N ILE A 74 1.04 -18.79 5.45
CA ILE A 74 0.71 -17.36 5.38
C ILE A 74 1.10 -16.67 6.69
N PRO A 75 2.02 -15.67 6.67
CA PRO A 75 2.21 -14.77 7.81
C PRO A 75 1.03 -13.80 7.90
N VAL A 76 0.16 -13.99 8.90
CA VAL A 76 -1.16 -13.32 8.94
C VAL A 76 -1.08 -11.84 9.36
N ASP A 77 -0.02 -11.46 10.06
CA ASP A 77 0.21 -10.06 10.47
C ASP A 77 0.68 -9.16 9.34
N THR A 78 0.88 -9.71 8.14
CA THR A 78 0.98 -8.87 6.93
C THR A 78 -0.32 -8.09 6.68
N THR A 79 -1.46 -8.52 7.24
CA THR A 79 -2.77 -7.86 7.17
C THR A 79 -3.14 -7.48 5.73
N VAL A 80 -3.15 -8.48 4.85
CA VAL A 80 -3.47 -8.33 3.43
C VAL A 80 -4.82 -7.63 3.30
N ASN A 81 -4.87 -6.53 2.54
CA ASN A 81 -6.05 -5.66 2.49
C ASN A 81 -6.53 -5.31 1.07
N ILE A 82 -5.79 -5.76 0.04
CA ILE A 82 -6.03 -5.52 -1.39
C ILE A 82 -6.32 -4.05 -1.68
N CYS A 83 -5.26 -3.24 -1.78
CA CYS A 83 -5.34 -1.82 -2.16
C CYS A 83 -4.87 -1.61 -3.60
N THR A 84 -5.67 -0.88 -4.37
CA THR A 84 -5.47 -0.64 -5.80
C THR A 84 -5.54 0.86 -6.07
N GLY A 85 -4.67 1.36 -6.95
CA GLY A 85 -4.86 2.60 -7.67
C GLY A 85 -5.30 2.29 -9.09
N SER A 86 -6.41 2.85 -9.55
CA SER A 86 -6.90 2.70 -10.93
C SER A 86 -6.82 4.04 -11.65
N ILE A 87 -6.37 4.03 -12.89
CA ILE A 87 -6.29 5.21 -13.75
C ILE A 87 -7.16 4.96 -14.98
N PHE A 88 -8.16 5.80 -15.16
CA PHE A 88 -9.10 5.76 -16.27
C PHE A 88 -8.81 6.95 -17.18
N GLU A 89 -8.41 6.71 -18.42
CA GLU A 89 -8.42 7.76 -19.45
C GLU A 89 -9.88 8.02 -19.82
N ILE A 90 -10.33 9.28 -19.70
CA ILE A 90 -11.73 9.64 -19.94
C ILE A 90 -11.88 10.75 -20.99
N THR A 91 -13.02 10.76 -21.67
CA THR A 91 -13.42 11.83 -22.59
C THR A 91 -14.87 12.21 -22.31
N GLY A 92 -15.15 13.51 -22.17
CA GLY A 92 -16.48 14.01 -21.82
C GLY A 92 -16.46 15.39 -21.17
N ASP A 93 -17.60 15.81 -20.63
CA ASP A 93 -17.72 17.10 -19.93
C ASP A 93 -17.19 17.01 -18.50
N ILE A 94 -15.99 17.55 -18.29
CA ILE A 94 -15.34 17.56 -16.98
C ILE A 94 -16.05 18.49 -15.98
N ASN A 95 -16.82 19.47 -16.44
CA ASN A 95 -17.54 20.39 -15.56
C ASN A 95 -18.68 19.69 -14.79
N TYR A 96 -19.11 18.51 -15.27
CA TYR A 96 -20.06 17.67 -14.56
C TYR A 96 -19.51 17.18 -13.21
N PHE A 97 -18.19 17.01 -13.07
CA PHE A 97 -17.59 16.62 -11.81
C PHE A 97 -17.61 17.78 -10.83
N ASN A 98 -18.50 17.71 -9.85
CA ASN A 98 -18.66 18.73 -8.83
C ASN A 98 -19.17 18.09 -7.55
N LYS A 99 -19.30 18.86 -6.47
CA LYS A 99 -19.75 18.32 -5.18
C LYS A 99 -21.04 17.50 -5.28
N PHE A 100 -22.00 17.94 -6.11
CA PHE A 100 -23.28 17.25 -6.29
C PHE A 100 -23.13 15.87 -6.96
N SER A 101 -22.27 15.73 -7.97
CA SER A 101 -22.04 14.41 -8.59
C SER A 101 -21.41 13.42 -7.61
N PHE A 102 -20.48 13.88 -6.77
CA PHE A 102 -19.89 13.06 -5.70
C PHE A 102 -20.89 12.71 -4.59
N ASP A 103 -21.75 13.64 -4.18
CA ASP A 103 -22.79 13.37 -3.20
C ASP A 103 -23.81 12.33 -3.72
N ASN A 104 -24.15 12.38 -5.02
CA ASN A 104 -24.99 11.39 -5.67
C ASN A 104 -24.34 10.00 -5.75
N LEU A 105 -23.04 9.95 -6.06
CA LEU A 105 -22.28 8.69 -6.00
C LEU A 105 -22.34 8.11 -4.59
N LEU A 106 -22.06 8.91 -3.56
CA LEU A 106 -22.11 8.46 -2.17
C LEU A 106 -23.48 7.90 -1.82
N LYS A 107 -24.56 8.63 -2.14
CA LYS A 107 -25.93 8.17 -1.92
C LYS A 107 -26.20 6.82 -2.60
N SER A 108 -25.77 6.65 -3.85
CA SER A 108 -25.95 5.39 -4.59
C SER A 108 -25.19 4.23 -3.94
N LEU A 109 -23.97 4.49 -3.44
CA LEU A 109 -23.16 3.48 -2.77
C LEU A 109 -23.69 3.10 -1.40
N THR A 110 -24.37 4.00 -0.67
CA THR A 110 -24.97 3.65 0.64
C THR A 110 -26.03 2.53 0.57
N THR A 111 -26.63 2.30 -0.60
CA THR A 111 -27.59 1.22 -0.84
C THR A 111 -26.97 0.01 -1.52
N SER A 112 -25.64 -0.01 -1.69
CA SER A 112 -24.90 -1.10 -2.32
C SER A 112 -24.19 -1.97 -1.29
N SER A 113 -23.66 -3.11 -1.72
CA SER A 113 -22.76 -3.94 -0.90
C SER A 113 -21.36 -3.37 -0.76
N TYR A 114 -21.00 -2.34 -1.55
CA TYR A 114 -19.67 -1.72 -1.51
C TYR A 114 -19.55 -0.75 -0.34
N ILE A 115 -18.50 -0.94 0.47
CA ILE A 115 -18.13 -0.03 1.53
C ILE A 115 -17.37 1.15 0.92
N PHE A 116 -17.97 2.33 1.00
CA PHE A 116 -17.30 3.57 0.62
C PHE A 116 -16.17 3.89 1.60
N ASN A 117 -14.94 3.97 1.09
CA ASN A 117 -13.74 4.20 1.89
C ASN A 117 -12.73 5.17 1.25
N PHE A 118 -13.13 5.95 0.23
CA PHE A 118 -12.29 6.96 -0.42
C PHE A 118 -12.06 8.22 0.44
N ASN A 119 -12.74 8.31 1.58
CA ASN A 119 -12.54 9.35 2.59
C ASN A 119 -11.67 8.90 3.78
N ARG A 120 -10.93 7.80 3.66
CA ARG A 120 -10.12 7.25 4.75
C ARG A 120 -8.63 7.22 4.40
N GLY A 121 -7.78 7.63 5.34
CA GLY A 121 -6.32 7.55 5.18
C GLY A 121 -5.83 8.33 3.96
N ASN A 122 -5.14 7.63 3.05
CA ASN A 122 -4.63 8.15 1.79
C ASN A 122 -5.51 7.79 0.57
N HIS A 123 -6.68 7.19 0.78
CA HIS A 123 -7.59 6.87 -0.32
C HIS A 123 -8.23 8.14 -0.91
N PHE A 124 -8.64 8.08 -2.18
CA PHE A 124 -9.20 9.23 -2.90
C PHE A 124 -9.92 8.85 -4.19
N ILE A 125 -10.72 9.79 -4.69
CA ILE A 125 -11.16 9.87 -6.08
C ILE A 125 -10.67 11.21 -6.63
N ILE A 126 -9.97 11.22 -7.77
CA ILE A 126 -9.36 12.41 -8.35
C ILE A 126 -9.74 12.52 -9.83
N ILE A 127 -10.05 13.74 -10.28
CA ILE A 127 -10.00 14.09 -11.70
C ILE A 127 -8.71 14.87 -11.93
N ALA A 128 -7.90 14.41 -12.87
CA ALA A 128 -6.63 15.02 -13.21
C ALA A 128 -6.49 15.24 -14.73
N GLN A 129 -5.54 16.07 -15.11
CA GLN A 129 -5.20 16.32 -16.51
C GLN A 129 -3.72 16.07 -16.75
N SER A 130 -3.40 15.35 -17.81
CA SER A 130 -2.01 15.14 -18.23
C SER A 130 -1.35 16.47 -18.59
N SER A 131 -0.17 16.70 -18.02
CA SER A 131 0.69 17.83 -18.36
C SER A 131 1.15 17.75 -19.82
N LEU A 132 1.42 16.54 -20.33
CA LEU A 132 1.95 16.29 -21.66
C LEU A 132 0.88 16.32 -22.75
N THR A 133 -0.16 15.50 -22.60
CA THR A 133 -1.17 15.22 -23.65
C THR A 133 -2.44 16.05 -23.51
N LYS A 134 -2.62 16.72 -22.36
CA LYS A 134 -3.84 17.46 -21.98
C LYS A 134 -5.11 16.61 -21.86
N LYS A 135 -5.01 15.29 -22.01
CA LYS A 135 -6.10 14.34 -21.75
C LYS A 135 -6.50 14.33 -20.28
N TYR A 136 -7.76 13.99 -20.03
CA TYR A 136 -8.30 13.87 -18.67
C TYR A 136 -8.28 12.44 -18.17
N TYR A 137 -8.09 12.31 -16.86
CA TYR A 137 -8.03 11.05 -16.17
C TYR A 137 -8.88 11.08 -14.91
N LEU A 138 -9.63 10.01 -14.67
CA LEU A 138 -10.25 9.71 -13.38
C LEU A 138 -9.33 8.71 -12.66
N LEU A 139 -9.01 8.99 -11.39
CA LEU A 139 -8.15 8.15 -10.57
C LEU A 139 -8.89 7.73 -9.31
N LEU A 140 -8.94 6.42 -9.06
CA LEU A 140 -9.55 5.84 -7.86
C LEU A 140 -8.47 5.12 -7.07
N HIS A 141 -8.29 5.46 -5.80
CA HIS A 141 -7.39 4.76 -4.90
C HIS A 141 -8.16 4.29 -3.68
N SER A 142 -8.32 2.98 -3.52
CA SER A 142 -8.89 2.41 -2.31
C SER A 142 -8.62 0.91 -2.17
N SER A 143 -8.94 0.38 -1.00
CA SER A 143 -8.89 -1.05 -0.71
C SER A 143 -10.27 -1.70 -0.66
N ALA A 144 -10.30 -3.02 -0.79
CA ALA A 144 -11.49 -3.83 -0.57
C ALA A 144 -11.81 -3.95 0.93
N SER A 145 -12.30 -2.86 1.54
CA SER A 145 -12.58 -2.74 2.97
C SER A 145 -13.51 -3.82 3.52
N GLU A 146 -14.38 -4.37 2.67
CA GLU A 146 -15.30 -5.47 2.96
C GLU A 146 -14.56 -6.72 3.44
N PHE A 147 -13.36 -6.95 2.92
CA PHE A 147 -12.58 -8.16 3.19
C PHE A 147 -11.40 -7.92 4.15
N LYS A 148 -11.47 -6.88 4.99
CA LYS A 148 -10.48 -6.69 6.06
C LYS A 148 -10.91 -7.42 7.32
N LYS A 149 -11.91 -6.86 8.01
CA LYS A 149 -12.33 -7.26 9.37
C LYS A 149 -13.64 -8.05 9.42
N GLN A 150 -14.26 -8.36 8.29
CA GLN A 150 -15.44 -9.22 8.30
C GLN A 150 -15.06 -10.68 8.54
N PHE A 151 -16.04 -11.55 8.81
CA PHE A 151 -15.81 -12.98 9.04
C PHE A 151 -15.00 -13.64 7.93
N ASN A 152 -15.24 -13.25 6.67
CA ASN A 152 -14.58 -13.70 5.45
C ASN A 152 -13.39 -12.81 5.03
N GLY A 153 -12.93 -11.92 5.91
CA GLY A 153 -11.81 -11.02 5.65
C GLY A 153 -10.45 -11.68 5.83
N LEU A 154 -9.39 -10.88 5.66
CA LEU A 154 -7.99 -11.32 5.68
C LEU A 154 -7.18 -10.76 6.87
N TYR A 155 -7.81 -10.02 7.80
CA TYR A 155 -7.13 -9.55 9.00
C TYR A 155 -7.21 -10.60 10.12
N PRO A 156 -6.14 -10.78 10.92
CA PRO A 156 -6.06 -11.76 12.00
C PRO A 156 -6.78 -11.27 13.27
N ILE A 157 -8.07 -10.96 13.14
CA ILE A 157 -8.92 -10.48 14.23
C ILE A 157 -9.78 -11.60 14.81
N LYS A 158 -10.15 -11.48 16.08
CA LYS A 158 -10.97 -12.50 16.74
C LYS A 158 -12.30 -12.65 16.02
N GLY A 159 -12.70 -13.91 15.77
CA GLY A 159 -13.94 -14.24 15.08
C GLY A 159 -13.81 -14.33 13.56
N ASN A 160 -12.65 -14.08 12.96
CA ASN A 160 -12.39 -14.37 11.55
C ASN A 160 -12.26 -15.90 11.29
N TRP A 161 -12.59 -16.35 10.07
CA TRP A 161 -12.63 -17.76 9.64
C TRP A 161 -11.33 -18.57 9.83
N PHE A 162 -10.17 -17.91 9.94
CA PHE A 162 -8.87 -18.57 10.20
C PHE A 162 -8.29 -18.26 11.58
N TYR A 163 -8.95 -17.44 12.40
CA TYR A 163 -8.35 -16.90 13.63
C TYR A 163 -7.91 -17.99 14.62
N ASN A 164 -8.73 -19.03 14.79
CA ASN A 164 -8.43 -20.12 15.72
C ASN A 164 -7.32 -21.05 15.23
N ASP A 165 -6.93 -20.96 13.96
CA ASP A 165 -5.85 -21.75 13.36
C ASP A 165 -4.49 -21.03 13.42
N ILE A 166 -4.46 -19.79 13.93
CA ILE A 166 -3.23 -18.98 14.03
C ILE A 166 -2.26 -19.63 15.02
N LYS A 167 -1.04 -19.87 14.53
CA LYS A 167 0.12 -20.33 15.30
C LYS A 167 1.08 -19.18 15.54
N THR A 168 1.81 -19.21 16.65
CA THR A 168 2.77 -18.17 17.03
C THR A 168 4.17 -18.76 17.24
N VAL A 169 5.18 -18.09 16.71
CA VAL A 169 6.60 -18.27 17.09
C VAL A 169 7.08 -16.99 17.75
N SER A 170 7.95 -17.11 18.76
CA SER A 170 8.58 -15.98 19.43
C SER A 170 10.05 -16.26 19.70
N ASN A 171 10.85 -15.20 19.76
CA ASN A 171 12.24 -15.21 20.24
C ASN A 171 12.40 -14.52 21.60
N GLY A 172 11.30 -14.27 22.33
CA GLY A 172 11.29 -13.62 23.65
C GLY A 172 11.10 -12.10 23.62
N SER A 173 11.54 -11.41 22.56
CA SER A 173 11.33 -9.96 22.39
C SER A 173 10.29 -9.62 21.33
N ARG A 174 10.07 -10.54 20.38
CA ARG A 174 9.18 -10.36 19.24
C ARG A 174 8.42 -11.65 18.94
N TYR A 175 7.41 -11.54 18.09
CA TYR A 175 6.61 -12.68 17.66
C TYR A 175 6.34 -12.63 16.16
N LEU A 176 5.93 -13.77 15.62
CA LEU A 176 5.39 -13.93 14.28
C LEU A 176 4.18 -14.86 14.37
N ARG A 177 3.05 -14.44 13.80
CA ARG A 177 1.84 -15.25 13.67
C ARG A 177 1.63 -15.73 12.25
N TYR A 178 1.21 -16.99 12.10
CA TYR A 178 0.98 -17.60 10.80
C TYR A 178 -0.11 -18.66 10.82
N ILE A 179 -0.60 -19.01 9.64
CA ILE A 179 -1.41 -20.21 9.38
C ILE A 179 -0.70 -21.07 8.33
N ASP A 180 -1.01 -22.37 8.29
CA ASP A 180 -0.42 -23.31 7.33
C ASP A 180 -1.45 -24.32 6.78
N GLY A 181 -1.02 -25.13 5.82
CA GLY A 181 -1.81 -26.18 5.19
C GLY A 181 -3.06 -25.66 4.46
N HIS A 182 -4.16 -26.40 4.54
CA HIS A 182 -5.40 -26.06 3.81
C HIS A 182 -5.95 -24.65 4.13
N LYS A 183 -5.77 -24.16 5.36
CA LYS A 183 -6.20 -22.80 5.74
C LYS A 183 -5.39 -21.74 5.00
N ALA A 184 -4.07 -21.92 4.89
CA ALA A 184 -3.21 -21.04 4.11
C ALA A 184 -3.55 -21.09 2.61
N GLU A 185 -3.86 -22.26 2.04
CA GLU A 185 -4.29 -22.37 0.64
C GLU A 185 -5.57 -21.59 0.36
N LEU A 186 -6.58 -21.77 1.22
CA LEU A 186 -7.85 -21.05 1.09
C LEU A 186 -7.63 -19.54 1.23
N PHE A 187 -6.76 -19.10 2.15
CA PHE A 187 -6.44 -17.68 2.33
C PHE A 187 -5.87 -17.09 1.04
N ALA A 188 -4.89 -17.75 0.42
CA ALA A 188 -4.30 -17.30 -0.84
C ALA A 188 -5.33 -17.22 -1.97
N LYS A 189 -6.22 -18.21 -2.09
CA LYS A 189 -7.31 -18.22 -3.08
C LYS A 189 -8.29 -17.08 -2.86
N VAL A 190 -8.66 -16.79 -1.60
CA VAL A 190 -9.52 -15.66 -1.25
C VAL A 190 -8.84 -14.34 -1.59
N ALA A 191 -7.56 -14.17 -1.25
CA ALA A 191 -6.80 -12.96 -1.58
C ALA A 191 -6.73 -12.70 -3.10
N GLU A 192 -6.50 -13.74 -3.91
CA GLU A 192 -6.50 -13.61 -5.38
C GLU A 192 -7.89 -13.24 -5.92
N GLY A 193 -8.97 -13.83 -5.39
CA GLY A 193 -10.33 -13.46 -5.76
C GLY A 193 -10.65 -11.99 -5.43
N ILE A 194 -10.19 -11.50 -4.28
CA ILE A 194 -10.41 -10.10 -3.85
C ILE A 194 -9.63 -9.13 -4.76
N LYS A 195 -8.49 -9.54 -5.34
CA LYS A 195 -7.72 -8.73 -6.30
C LYS A 195 -8.60 -8.28 -7.46
N GLN A 196 -9.26 -9.24 -8.12
CA GLN A 196 -10.17 -8.97 -9.23
C GLN A 196 -11.42 -8.22 -8.77
N TYR A 197 -11.97 -8.58 -7.61
CA TYR A 197 -13.12 -7.87 -7.02
C TYR A 197 -12.84 -6.36 -6.89
N ASN A 198 -11.65 -5.96 -6.42
CA ASN A 198 -11.36 -4.54 -6.21
C ASN A 198 -11.20 -3.77 -7.54
N CYS A 199 -10.72 -4.42 -8.60
CA CYS A 199 -10.71 -3.84 -9.95
C CYS A 199 -12.13 -3.58 -10.45
N ILE A 200 -13.00 -4.59 -10.39
CA ILE A 200 -14.42 -4.49 -10.78
C ILE A 200 -15.13 -3.42 -9.96
N ARG A 201 -14.86 -3.36 -8.65
CA ARG A 201 -15.40 -2.33 -7.76
C ARG A 201 -15.00 -0.93 -8.23
N HIS A 202 -13.73 -0.72 -8.58
CA HIS A 202 -13.27 0.57 -9.10
C HIS A 202 -13.92 0.92 -10.44
N GLU A 203 -14.02 -0.02 -11.38
CA GLU A 203 -14.71 0.19 -12.65
C GLU A 203 -16.18 0.54 -12.45
N PHE A 204 -16.90 -0.21 -11.60
CA PHE A 204 -18.29 0.07 -11.27
C PHE A 204 -18.49 1.49 -10.70
N ILE A 205 -17.62 1.90 -9.77
CA ILE A 205 -17.67 3.24 -9.18
C ILE A 205 -17.36 4.31 -10.22
N ALA A 206 -16.37 4.07 -11.09
CA ALA A 206 -16.04 4.97 -12.18
C ALA A 206 -17.24 5.14 -13.12
N GLU A 207 -17.79 4.05 -13.65
CA GLU A 207 -18.97 4.09 -14.53
C GLU A 207 -20.17 4.78 -13.87
N THR A 208 -20.41 4.52 -12.58
CA THR A 208 -21.48 5.19 -11.81
C THR A 208 -21.26 6.70 -11.70
N LEU A 209 -20.01 7.14 -11.49
CA LEU A 209 -19.66 8.55 -11.36
C LEU A 209 -19.67 9.28 -12.71
N LEU A 210 -19.22 8.63 -13.78
CA LEU A 210 -19.17 9.18 -15.13
C LEU A 210 -20.59 9.30 -15.73
N GLY A 211 -21.41 8.27 -15.55
CA GLY A 211 -22.75 8.19 -16.13
C GLY A 211 -22.74 8.45 -17.64
N ALA A 212 -23.74 9.18 -18.14
CA ALA A 212 -23.79 9.54 -19.56
C ALA A 212 -22.89 10.74 -19.95
N ASN A 213 -22.14 11.33 -19.00
CA ASN A 213 -21.42 12.59 -19.21
C ASN A 213 -19.99 12.41 -19.70
N ALA A 214 -19.43 11.22 -19.53
CA ALA A 214 -18.08 10.89 -19.96
C ALA A 214 -17.96 9.38 -20.22
N ILE A 215 -17.04 9.02 -21.10
CA ILE A 215 -16.72 7.63 -21.44
C ILE A 215 -15.32 7.27 -20.97
N VAL A 216 -15.12 6.00 -20.61
CA VAL A 216 -13.80 5.41 -20.34
C VAL A 216 -13.19 4.94 -21.67
N ASN A 217 -12.04 5.50 -22.04
CA ASN A 217 -11.29 5.07 -23.22
C ASN A 217 -10.34 3.91 -22.89
N LYS A 218 -9.74 3.95 -21.70
CA LYS A 218 -8.75 2.99 -21.23
C LYS A 218 -8.76 2.96 -19.71
N VAL A 219 -8.51 1.79 -19.12
CA VAL A 219 -8.29 1.62 -17.69
C VAL A 219 -7.01 0.82 -17.45
N ASP A 220 -6.22 1.25 -16.46
CA ASP A 220 -5.10 0.50 -15.91
C ASP A 220 -5.26 0.37 -14.38
N HIS A 221 -4.92 -0.79 -13.83
CA HIS A 221 -5.02 -1.11 -12.40
C HIS A 221 -3.66 -1.42 -11.78
N TYR A 222 -3.36 -0.79 -10.66
CA TYR A 222 -2.06 -0.87 -9.99
C TYR A 222 -2.24 -1.30 -8.53
N HIS A 223 -2.04 -2.59 -8.26
CA HIS A 223 -2.09 -3.14 -6.90
C HIS A 223 -0.80 -2.83 -6.15
N HIS A 224 -0.92 -2.36 -4.91
CA HIS A 224 0.25 -2.04 -4.07
C HIS A 224 0.17 -2.59 -2.65
N TYR A 225 -0.98 -3.13 -2.22
CA TYR A 225 -1.08 -3.99 -1.04
C TYR A 225 -1.83 -5.25 -1.43
N TYR A 226 -1.15 -6.36 -1.70
CA TYR A 226 -1.79 -7.59 -2.18
C TYR A 226 -0.86 -8.80 -2.06
N MET A 227 -1.35 -9.97 -2.45
CA MET A 227 -0.53 -11.16 -2.66
C MET A 227 -0.25 -11.33 -4.15
N PRO A 228 0.99 -11.13 -4.64
CA PRO A 228 1.32 -11.41 -6.04
C PRO A 228 1.12 -12.87 -6.42
N ASP A 229 1.39 -13.78 -5.48
CA ASP A 229 1.07 -15.19 -5.57
C ASP A 229 0.84 -15.79 -4.17
N SER A 230 0.62 -17.11 -4.10
CA SER A 230 0.34 -17.80 -2.84
C SER A 230 1.50 -17.84 -1.85
N SER A 231 2.70 -17.38 -2.21
CA SER A 231 3.85 -17.36 -1.31
C SER A 231 4.60 -16.02 -1.29
N SER A 232 3.86 -14.94 -1.51
CA SER A 232 4.38 -13.58 -1.40
C SER A 232 3.32 -12.56 -1.00
N VAL A 233 3.74 -11.45 -0.37
CA VAL A 233 2.90 -10.31 -0.02
C VAL A 233 3.64 -9.01 -0.34
N MET A 234 2.97 -8.13 -1.07
CA MET A 234 3.40 -6.76 -1.32
C MET A 234 2.71 -5.82 -0.32
N LEU A 235 3.49 -4.98 0.37
CA LEU A 235 3.03 -4.07 1.41
C LEU A 235 3.42 -2.63 1.10
N GLY A 236 2.69 -1.98 0.21
CA GLY A 236 2.89 -0.57 -0.13
C GLY A 236 4.04 -0.38 -1.09
N SER A 237 4.05 -1.07 -2.21
CA SER A 237 4.93 -0.82 -3.36
C SER A 237 4.38 -1.56 -4.58
N TYR A 238 4.92 -1.30 -5.76
CA TYR A 238 4.63 -2.05 -6.97
C TYR A 238 5.77 -3.01 -7.28
N LEU A 239 5.40 -4.15 -7.86
CA LEU A 239 6.32 -5.10 -8.45
C LEU A 239 6.40 -4.78 -9.95
N ALA A 240 7.42 -4.03 -10.37
CA ALA A 240 7.55 -3.47 -11.70
C ALA A 240 8.49 -4.27 -12.60
N LYS A 241 8.21 -4.36 -13.91
CA LYS A 241 9.19 -4.77 -14.91
C LYS A 241 9.84 -3.57 -15.57
N GLU A 242 10.91 -3.83 -16.29
CA GLU A 242 11.57 -2.81 -17.10
C GLU A 242 10.59 -2.16 -18.09
N ASN A 243 10.66 -0.83 -18.23
CA ASN A 243 9.84 -0.01 -19.12
C ASN A 243 8.35 0.08 -18.76
N ASP A 244 7.89 -0.63 -17.72
CA ASP A 244 6.56 -0.43 -17.17
C ASP A 244 6.45 0.95 -16.51
N THR A 245 5.25 1.51 -16.55
CA THR A 245 4.92 2.79 -15.94
C THR A 245 4.01 2.60 -14.73
N TYR A 246 4.33 3.26 -13.62
CA TYR A 246 3.53 3.21 -12.40
C TYR A 246 3.20 4.60 -11.88
N PRO A 247 2.00 4.80 -11.32
CA PRO A 247 1.67 6.05 -10.67
C PRO A 247 2.26 6.11 -9.26
N ILE A 248 3.01 7.18 -8.98
CA ILE A 248 3.45 7.52 -7.63
C ILE A 248 2.56 8.62 -7.10
N PHE A 249 1.81 8.29 -6.04
CA PHE A 249 0.81 9.17 -5.46
C PHE A 249 1.44 10.16 -4.47
N THR A 250 1.00 11.40 -4.54
CA THR A 250 1.43 12.51 -3.67
C THR A 250 0.27 13.02 -2.82
N SER A 251 0.54 14.04 -1.99
CA SER A 251 -0.48 14.77 -1.25
C SER A 251 -1.58 15.36 -2.15
N PRO A 252 -2.81 15.53 -1.64
CA PRO A 252 -3.90 16.19 -2.36
C PRO A 252 -3.51 17.57 -2.90
N GLY A 253 -3.88 17.85 -4.15
CA GLY A 253 -3.55 19.09 -4.87
C GLY A 253 -2.22 19.06 -5.62
N ASN A 254 -1.30 18.16 -5.26
CA ASN A 254 -0.04 17.99 -5.98
C ASN A 254 -0.16 17.04 -7.18
N PRO A 255 0.72 17.12 -8.19
CA PRO A 255 0.66 16.24 -9.35
C PRO A 255 0.89 14.78 -8.97
N ILE A 256 0.16 13.86 -9.62
CA ILE A 256 0.48 12.43 -9.59
C ILE A 256 1.49 12.15 -10.70
N PHE A 257 2.59 11.50 -10.35
CA PHE A 257 3.69 11.26 -11.29
C PHE A 257 3.55 9.89 -11.93
N ILE A 258 3.64 9.83 -13.27
CA ILE A 258 3.74 8.58 -14.01
C ILE A 258 5.23 8.30 -14.21
N TYR A 259 5.72 7.26 -13.55
CA TYR A 259 7.14 6.94 -13.49
C TYR A 259 7.43 5.66 -14.26
N GLN A 260 8.39 5.71 -15.18
CA GLN A 260 8.88 4.56 -15.94
C GLN A 260 10.19 4.06 -15.35
N VAL A 261 10.28 2.75 -15.12
CA VAL A 261 11.48 2.10 -14.57
C VAL A 261 12.46 1.68 -15.67
N HIS A 262 13.77 1.83 -15.44
CA HIS A 262 14.84 1.38 -16.33
C HIS A 262 15.74 0.32 -15.65
N LYS A 263 16.51 -0.43 -16.46
CA LYS A 263 17.41 -1.50 -15.98
C LYS A 263 18.50 -1.03 -15.01
N HIS A 264 19.04 -2.02 -14.29
CA HIS A 264 20.25 -1.89 -13.45
C HIS A 264 20.08 -0.86 -12.33
N ALA A 265 18.87 -0.77 -11.78
CA ALA A 265 18.57 -0.01 -10.59
C ALA A 265 18.98 -0.79 -9.33
N LEU A 266 19.26 -0.10 -8.22
CA LEU A 266 19.71 -0.75 -6.98
C LEU A 266 18.58 -1.51 -6.26
N ASN A 267 17.32 -1.23 -6.62
CA ASN A 267 16.10 -1.85 -6.09
C ASN A 267 15.63 -3.07 -6.91
N GLU A 268 16.52 -3.63 -7.74
CA GLU A 268 16.27 -4.87 -8.48
C GLU A 268 16.20 -6.07 -7.54
N ILE A 269 15.21 -6.92 -7.75
CA ILE A 269 15.02 -8.18 -7.03
C ILE A 269 14.78 -9.31 -8.03
N SER A 270 15.22 -10.52 -7.68
CA SER A 270 14.87 -11.72 -8.42
C SER A 270 13.69 -12.41 -7.74
N PHE A 271 12.56 -12.49 -8.43
CA PHE A 271 11.36 -13.15 -7.95
C PHE A 271 10.84 -14.08 -9.04
N ARG A 272 10.60 -15.35 -8.70
CA ARG A 272 10.18 -16.39 -9.67
C ARG A 272 11.07 -16.53 -10.91
N ASN A 273 12.39 -16.33 -10.72
CA ASN A 273 13.40 -16.35 -11.79
C ASN A 273 13.22 -15.24 -12.83
N GLU A 274 12.44 -14.21 -12.53
CA GLU A 274 12.34 -13.00 -13.32
C GLU A 274 12.90 -11.80 -12.51
N GLU A 275 13.34 -10.78 -13.24
CA GLU A 275 13.82 -9.52 -12.67
C GLU A 275 12.65 -8.57 -12.47
N TYR A 276 12.57 -8.01 -11.26
CA TYR A 276 11.57 -7.00 -10.90
C TYR A 276 12.21 -5.84 -10.15
N TYR A 277 11.52 -4.72 -10.13
CA TYR A 277 11.92 -3.51 -9.42
C TYR A 277 10.82 -3.12 -8.43
N LEU A 278 11.21 -2.78 -7.20
CA LEU A 278 10.27 -2.28 -6.20
C LEU A 278 10.07 -0.77 -6.37
N VAL A 279 8.91 -0.37 -6.92
CA VAL A 279 8.58 1.04 -7.12
C VAL A 279 7.65 1.49 -5.99
N PRO A 280 7.97 2.57 -5.26
CA PRO A 280 7.13 3.05 -4.18
C PRO A 280 5.79 3.56 -4.71
N HIS A 281 4.72 3.30 -3.96
CA HIS A 281 3.39 3.78 -4.35
C HIS A 281 3.14 5.24 -3.93
N GLY A 282 3.95 5.75 -3.00
CA GLY A 282 3.93 7.10 -2.48
C GLY A 282 5.22 7.38 -1.71
N TRP A 283 5.17 8.23 -0.69
CA TRP A 283 6.39 8.65 0.04
C TRP A 283 6.60 7.97 1.41
N GLY A 284 5.59 7.24 1.90
CA GLY A 284 5.66 6.54 3.18
C GLY A 284 5.58 7.45 4.41
N LYS A 285 5.37 6.81 5.58
CA LYS A 285 5.30 7.46 6.89
C LYS A 285 6.63 7.33 7.63
N MET A 286 7.13 8.42 8.18
CA MET A 286 8.39 8.51 8.92
C MET A 286 8.19 9.03 10.34
N SER A 287 9.16 8.75 11.19
CA SER A 287 9.47 9.51 12.40
C SER A 287 10.76 10.30 12.20
N LYS A 288 10.81 11.54 12.71
CA LYS A 288 12.05 12.34 12.72
C LYS A 288 13.07 11.83 13.74
N ASN A 289 12.60 11.15 14.77
CA ASN A 289 13.45 10.55 15.80
C ASN A 289 12.87 9.21 16.27
N ILE A 290 13.72 8.24 16.51
CA ILE A 290 13.33 6.92 17.05
C ILE A 290 14.28 6.60 18.20
N ASP A 291 13.92 7.04 19.40
CA ASP A 291 14.66 6.72 20.62
C ASP A 291 14.34 5.31 21.09
N THR A 292 13.06 4.93 20.99
CA THR A 292 12.55 3.63 21.43
C THR A 292 11.63 3.06 20.35
N MET A 293 11.84 1.79 20.00
CA MET A 293 10.89 0.99 19.25
C MET A 293 10.94 -0.43 19.82
N LYS A 294 9.92 -0.82 20.58
CA LYS A 294 9.94 -2.08 21.34
C LYS A 294 8.56 -2.73 21.35
N ILE A 295 8.56 -4.06 21.37
CA ILE A 295 7.40 -4.87 21.68
C ILE A 295 7.60 -5.48 23.07
N ASP A 296 6.60 -5.37 23.93
CA ASP A 296 6.51 -6.10 25.19
C ASP A 296 5.47 -7.21 25.03
N LEU A 297 5.94 -8.46 24.95
CA LEU A 297 5.08 -9.63 24.80
C LEU A 297 4.27 -9.96 26.06
N THR A 298 4.77 -9.56 27.23
CA THR A 298 4.12 -9.85 28.52
C THR A 298 2.91 -8.96 28.70
N ASN A 299 3.09 -7.66 28.43
CA ASN A 299 2.03 -6.66 28.54
C ASN A 299 1.24 -6.48 27.23
N ASN A 300 1.67 -7.15 26.15
CA ASN A 300 1.10 -7.05 24.81
C ASN A 300 1.06 -5.59 24.29
N THR A 301 2.17 -4.86 24.47
CA THR A 301 2.30 -3.46 24.07
C THR A 301 3.36 -3.25 23.00
N PHE A 302 3.18 -2.21 22.20
CA PHE A 302 4.16 -1.65 21.30
C PHE A 302 4.47 -0.23 21.75
N THR A 303 5.75 0.06 21.97
CA THR A 303 6.24 1.38 22.36
C THR A 303 7.00 1.99 21.19
N LEU A 304 6.60 3.21 20.82
CA LEU A 304 7.36 4.08 19.92
C LEU A 304 7.65 5.38 20.67
N ASN A 305 8.93 5.69 20.84
CA ASN A 305 9.41 6.79 21.68
C ASN A 305 8.76 6.75 23.08
N ASN A 306 8.01 7.79 23.44
CA ASN A 306 7.38 7.93 24.76
C ASN A 306 5.92 7.43 24.78
N THR A 307 5.43 6.86 23.67
CA THR A 307 4.04 6.42 23.55
C THR A 307 3.98 4.90 23.57
N GLU A 308 3.28 4.36 24.56
CA GLU A 308 2.95 2.94 24.64
C GLU A 308 1.52 2.70 24.15
N LEU A 309 1.36 1.72 23.26
CA LEU A 309 0.08 1.35 22.67
C LEU A 309 -0.20 -0.13 22.90
N GLN A 310 -1.44 -0.46 23.29
CA GLN A 310 -1.91 -1.84 23.40
C GLN A 310 -2.05 -2.47 22.02
N ILE A 311 -1.44 -3.65 21.82
CA ILE A 311 -1.52 -4.41 20.57
C ILE A 311 -2.86 -5.15 20.55
N GLN A 312 -3.88 -4.47 20.05
CA GLN A 312 -5.24 -5.02 19.98
C GLN A 312 -5.91 -4.68 18.64
N ASP A 313 -7.06 -5.32 18.41
CA ASP A 313 -7.91 -5.02 17.28
C ASP A 313 -8.27 -3.51 17.27
N ASP A 314 -8.23 -2.89 16.10
CA ASP A 314 -8.45 -1.43 15.88
C ASP A 314 -7.34 -0.47 16.33
N ALA A 315 -6.33 -0.93 17.08
CA ALA A 315 -5.21 -0.06 17.44
C ALA A 315 -4.46 0.44 16.19
N SER A 316 -4.16 1.74 16.15
CA SER A 316 -3.63 2.40 14.96
C SER A 316 -2.54 3.40 15.27
N LEU A 317 -1.52 3.41 14.42
CA LEU A 317 -0.47 4.43 14.37
C LEU A 317 -0.85 5.62 13.47
N ARG A 318 -2.08 5.72 12.99
CA ARG A 318 -2.48 6.77 12.03
C ARG A 318 -2.24 8.17 12.59
N ASP A 319 -2.71 8.41 13.80
CA ASP A 319 -2.71 9.73 14.45
C ASP A 319 -1.62 9.84 15.54
N HIS A 320 -0.58 9.01 15.47
CA HIS A 320 0.56 9.08 16.39
C HIS A 320 1.38 10.36 16.16
N ASP A 321 1.62 11.13 17.22
CA ASP A 321 2.20 12.48 17.15
C ASP A 321 3.60 12.53 16.53
N ASP A 322 4.46 11.55 16.83
CA ASP A 322 5.81 11.48 16.26
C ASP A 322 5.86 11.05 14.78
N LEU A 323 4.74 10.61 14.22
CA LEU A 323 4.71 10.03 12.88
C LEU A 323 4.06 10.99 11.87
N SER A 324 4.80 11.31 10.82
CA SER A 324 4.36 12.18 9.73
C SER A 324 4.61 11.52 8.36
N LEU A 325 3.92 11.98 7.31
CA LEU A 325 4.29 11.58 5.96
C LEU A 325 5.62 12.27 5.59
N ARG A 326 6.47 11.57 4.84
CA ARG A 326 7.61 12.23 4.20
C ARG A 326 7.09 13.34 3.30
N ASN A 327 7.83 14.45 3.23
CA ASN A 327 7.47 15.59 2.42
C ASN A 327 8.63 15.94 1.50
N PHE A 328 8.41 15.81 0.20
CA PHE A 328 9.37 16.17 -0.83
C PHE A 328 8.82 17.31 -1.67
N SER A 329 9.72 18.06 -2.32
CA SER A 329 9.29 19.02 -3.31
C SER A 329 8.69 18.31 -4.52
N VAL A 330 7.66 18.94 -5.10
CA VAL A 330 7.06 18.52 -6.37
C VAL A 330 7.52 19.37 -7.55
N ASP A 331 8.32 20.41 -7.28
CA ASP A 331 8.96 21.23 -8.29
C ASP A 331 10.19 20.51 -8.85
N PRO A 332 10.23 20.16 -10.16
CA PRO A 332 11.37 19.49 -10.77
C PRO A 332 12.70 20.25 -10.67
N MET A 333 12.67 21.56 -10.44
CA MET A 333 13.87 22.39 -10.30
C MET A 333 14.43 22.38 -8.87
N SER A 334 13.66 21.93 -7.89
CA SER A 334 14.08 21.87 -6.49
C SER A 334 15.13 20.79 -6.26
N GLU A 335 16.07 21.05 -5.34
CA GLU A 335 17.02 20.03 -4.88
C GLU A 335 16.32 18.90 -4.14
N ASP A 336 15.22 19.22 -3.43
CA ASP A 336 14.40 18.26 -2.70
C ASP A 336 13.34 17.57 -3.57
N PHE A 337 13.47 17.67 -4.90
CA PHE A 337 12.57 16.98 -5.82
C PHE A 337 12.74 15.47 -5.68
N TYR A 338 11.66 14.78 -5.31
CA TYR A 338 11.69 13.35 -4.99
C TYR A 338 12.44 12.51 -6.03
N PHE A 339 12.15 12.68 -7.31
CA PHE A 339 12.74 11.88 -8.39
C PHE A 339 14.22 12.19 -8.65
N LYS A 340 14.68 13.39 -8.29
CA LYS A 340 16.11 13.73 -8.30
C LYS A 340 16.84 12.98 -7.18
N LEU A 341 16.23 12.92 -5.99
CA LEU A 341 16.79 12.25 -4.81
C LEU A 341 16.85 10.73 -4.98
N ILE A 342 15.82 10.13 -5.60
CA ILE A 342 15.75 8.67 -5.76
C ILE A 342 16.39 8.16 -7.05
N GLY A 343 16.74 9.03 -8.01
CA GLY A 343 17.15 8.62 -9.36
C GLY A 343 18.43 7.77 -9.42
N ALA A 344 19.32 7.89 -8.42
CA ALA A 344 20.49 7.02 -8.31
C ALA A 344 20.15 5.59 -7.81
N LYS A 345 18.98 5.43 -7.20
CA LYS A 345 18.54 4.24 -6.47
C LYS A 345 17.50 3.45 -7.26
N ILE A 346 16.46 4.15 -7.71
CA ILE A 346 15.50 3.67 -8.69
C ILE A 346 15.84 4.39 -9.99
N LYS A 347 16.43 3.67 -10.95
CA LYS A 347 16.69 4.23 -12.27
C LYS A 347 15.39 4.28 -13.06
N GLY A 348 15.14 5.43 -13.66
CA GLY A 348 13.91 5.67 -14.40
C GLY A 348 13.62 7.15 -14.54
N ILE A 349 12.51 7.46 -15.19
CA ILE A 349 12.12 8.83 -15.55
C ILE A 349 10.64 9.08 -15.29
N VAL A 350 10.30 10.31 -14.95
CA VAL A 350 8.91 10.78 -14.98
C VAL A 350 8.51 11.00 -16.43
N VAL A 351 7.56 10.23 -16.93
CA VAL A 351 7.08 10.31 -18.33
C VAL A 351 5.85 11.21 -18.48
N ASP A 352 5.09 11.42 -17.40
CA ASP A 352 3.97 12.37 -17.36
C ASP A 352 3.68 12.83 -15.93
N ARG A 353 2.94 13.93 -15.81
CA ARG A 353 2.39 14.44 -14.56
C ARG A 353 0.88 14.66 -14.73
N LEU A 354 0.09 14.03 -13.87
CA LEU A 354 -1.34 14.20 -13.84
C LEU A 354 -1.69 15.29 -12.81
N GLU A 355 -1.97 16.48 -13.32
CA GLU A 355 -2.30 17.67 -12.53
C GLU A 355 -3.72 17.54 -11.97
N GLN A 356 -3.86 17.51 -10.64
CA GLN A 356 -5.17 17.38 -10.00
C GLN A 356 -6.04 18.61 -10.30
N LYS A 357 -7.24 18.37 -10.84
CA LYS A 357 -8.25 19.41 -11.05
C LYS A 357 -9.30 19.37 -9.96
N ILE A 358 -9.72 18.16 -9.58
CA ILE A 358 -10.73 17.91 -8.56
C ILE A 358 -10.30 16.71 -7.73
N SER A 359 -10.55 16.75 -6.42
CA SER A 359 -10.29 15.62 -5.54
C SER A 359 -11.40 15.44 -4.50
N TYR A 360 -11.75 14.19 -4.23
CA TYR A 360 -12.50 13.78 -3.06
C TYR A 360 -11.59 12.91 -2.19
N THR A 361 -11.35 13.34 -0.95
CA THR A 361 -10.42 12.71 -0.01
C THR A 361 -11.02 12.66 1.39
N LYS A 362 -10.23 12.26 2.41
CA LYS A 362 -10.63 12.41 3.82
C LYS A 362 -10.99 13.84 4.23
N HIS A 363 -10.53 14.84 3.48
CA HIS A 363 -10.84 16.25 3.70
C HIS A 363 -12.09 16.73 2.92
N GLY A 364 -12.84 15.81 2.33
CA GLY A 364 -14.00 16.10 1.50
C GLY A 364 -13.64 16.46 0.06
N PHE A 365 -14.62 17.05 -0.62
CA PHE A 365 -14.51 17.53 -2.00
C PHE A 365 -13.71 18.83 -2.09
N LYS A 366 -12.79 18.93 -3.04
CA LYS A 366 -12.04 20.14 -3.39
C LYS A 366 -11.94 20.30 -4.91
N ASN A 367 -12.12 21.53 -5.38
CA ASN A 367 -11.81 21.95 -6.75
C ASN A 367 -10.54 22.82 -6.72
N TRP A 368 -9.47 22.34 -7.35
CA TRP A 368 -8.15 22.96 -7.34
C TRP A 368 -7.99 24.04 -8.42
N GLN A 369 -8.89 24.11 -9.39
CA GLN A 369 -8.87 25.13 -10.45
C GLN A 369 -9.34 26.50 -9.94
N ILE A 370 -10.12 26.54 -8.85
CA ILE A 370 -10.65 27.79 -8.26
C ILE A 370 -9.66 28.40 -7.26
N LEU A 371 -8.66 27.62 -6.80
CA LEU A 371 -7.76 28.01 -5.71
C LEU A 371 -6.41 28.58 -6.19
N ASN A 372 -6.14 28.56 -7.50
CA ASN A 372 -4.98 29.20 -8.13
C ASN A 372 -5.45 30.29 -9.11
N PRO A 373 -5.77 31.51 -8.65
CA PRO A 373 -5.91 32.68 -9.52
C PRO A 373 -4.57 33.11 -10.13
#